data_AF-A0A537V5X1-F1
#
_entry.id   AF-A0A537V5X1-F1
#
_cell.length_a   1.000
_cell.length_b   1.000
_cell.length_c   1.000
_cell.angle_alpha   90.00
_cell.angle_beta   90.00
_cell.angle_gamma   90.00
#
_symmetry.space_group_name_H-M   'P 1'
#
loop_
_entity.id
_entity.type
_entity.pdbx_description
1 polymer ?
#
loop_
_entity_poly.entity_id
_entity_poly.type
_entity_poly.pdbx_seq_one_letter_code
_entity_poly.pdbx_strand_id
1 'polypeptide(L)' 'HAAIIDFGGFLGIGTRKIAVDWRALNFAPAGKPGSITLDLTRNQVRLAPEYKRGEPVVVVGAAGAERTMPSSEVAAPER' A
#
# COMPACT_ATOMS: atom_id res chain seq x y z
N HIS A 1 5.36 7.80 -3.18
CA HIS A 1 3.88 7.82 -3.05
C HIS A 1 3.40 6.40 -2.84
N ALA A 2 2.34 6.22 -2.06
CA ALA A 2 1.75 4.91 -1.78
C ALA A 2 0.25 4.93 -2.07
N ALA A 3 -0.28 3.79 -2.53
CA ALA A 3 -1.71 3.52 -2.59
C ALA A 3 -2.11 2.65 -1.39
N ILE A 4 -3.34 2.81 -0.92
CA ILE A 4 -3.91 1.93 0.11
C ILE A 4 -4.91 1.02 -0.57
N ILE A 5 -4.78 -0.28 -0.35
CA ILE A 5 -5.65 -1.30 -0.94
C ILE A 5 -6.26 -2.16 0.16
N ASP A 6 -7.57 -2.36 0.10
CA ASP A 6 -8.29 -3.32 0.93
C ASP A 6 -8.10 -4.74 0.37
N PHE A 7 -7.49 -5.62 1.15
CA PHE A 7 -7.24 -7.02 0.83
C PHE A 7 -8.10 -7.95 1.69
N GLY A 8 -8.71 -8.93 1.03
CA GLY A 8 -9.52 -9.94 1.71
C GLY A 8 -10.92 -9.44 2.06
N GLY A 9 -11.77 -10.36 2.48
CA GLY A 9 -13.16 -10.08 2.84
C GLY A 9 -14.14 -10.23 1.67
N PHE A 10 -15.33 -10.70 2.00
CA PHE A 10 -16.49 -10.71 1.14
C PHE A 10 -17.42 -9.62 1.67
N LEU A 11 -17.78 -8.63 0.84
CA LEU A 11 -18.64 -7.49 1.23
C LEU A 11 -18.12 -6.66 2.43
N GLY A 12 -16.79 -6.47 2.55
CA GLY A 12 -16.21 -5.57 3.54
C GLY A 12 -15.91 -6.17 4.91
N ILE A 13 -16.44 -7.35 5.24
CA ILE A 13 -16.13 -8.05 6.49
C ILE A 13 -14.83 -8.83 6.33
N GLY A 14 -13.88 -8.65 7.25
CA GLY A 14 -12.57 -9.30 7.18
C GLY A 14 -11.63 -8.71 6.11
N THR A 15 -11.90 -7.48 5.68
CA THR A 15 -10.96 -6.68 4.88
C THR A 15 -9.85 -6.15 5.78
N ARG A 16 -8.61 -6.14 5.28
CA ARG A 16 -7.49 -5.42 5.90
C ARG A 16 -6.84 -4.49 4.89
N LYS A 17 -6.40 -3.32 5.33
CA LYS A 17 -5.76 -2.32 4.47
C LYS A 17 -4.27 -2.56 4.43
N ILE A 18 -3.66 -2.50 3.25
CA ILE A 18 -2.20 -2.49 3.11
C ILE A 18 -1.77 -1.30 2.27
N ALA A 19 -0.61 -0.73 2.59
CA ALA A 19 -0.01 0.30 1.77
C ALA A 19 0.91 -0.35 0.72
N VAL A 20 0.76 0.03 -0.53
CA VAL A 20 1.54 -0.48 -1.66
C VAL A 20 2.23 0.65 -2.40
N ASP A 21 3.38 0.37 -3.01
CA ASP A 21 4.09 1.36 -3.82
C ASP A 21 3.25 1.70 -5.06
N TRP A 22 2.94 2.98 -5.24
CA TRP A 22 2.16 3.44 -6.39
C TRP A 22 2.80 3.05 -7.73
N ARG A 23 4.14 3.03 -7.79
CA ARG A 23 4.90 2.70 -8.99
C ARG A 23 4.90 1.20 -9.31
N ALA A 24 4.49 0.36 -8.35
CA ALA A 24 4.33 -1.07 -8.57
C ALA A 24 2.95 -1.43 -9.15
N LEU A 25 2.02 -0.47 -9.20
CA LEU A 25 0.70 -0.67 -9.82
C LEU A 25 0.82 -0.58 -11.33
N ASN A 26 0.37 -1.63 -12.03
CA ASN A 26 0.24 -1.65 -13.46
C ASN A 26 -1.20 -1.36 -13.85
N PHE A 27 -1.40 -0.21 -14.50
CA PHE A 27 -2.69 0.27 -14.96
C PHE A 27 -2.87 -0.11 -16.43
N ALA A 28 -4.01 -0.70 -16.78
CA ALA A 28 -4.33 -0.94 -18.17
C ALA A 28 -4.29 0.36 -19.01
N PRO A 29 -4.01 0.27 -20.32
CA PRO A 29 -3.94 1.42 -21.20
C PRO A 29 -5.22 2.27 -21.16
N ALA A 30 -5.04 3.60 -21.25
CA ALA A 30 -6.14 4.56 -21.25
C ALA A 30 -7.17 4.26 -22.35
N GLY A 31 -8.46 4.40 -22.03
CA GLY A 31 -9.56 4.18 -22.98
C GLY A 31 -10.14 2.76 -23.01
N LYS A 32 -9.64 1.85 -22.15
CA LYS A 32 -10.29 0.56 -21.87
C LYS A 32 -10.68 0.48 -20.40
N PRO A 33 -11.83 -0.15 -20.04
CA PRO A 33 -12.11 -0.49 -18.65
C PRO A 33 -10.95 -1.35 -18.14
N GLY A 34 -10.17 -0.76 -17.23
CA GLY A 34 -8.81 -1.21 -16.96
C GLY A 34 -8.72 -1.97 -15.66
N SER A 35 -8.28 -3.22 -15.72
CA SER A 35 -7.78 -3.92 -14.53
C SER A 35 -6.54 -3.18 -14.01
N ILE A 36 -6.49 -3.04 -12.69
CA ILE A 36 -5.27 -2.63 -11.98
C ILE A 36 -4.64 -3.92 -11.49
N THR A 37 -3.39 -4.16 -11.90
CA THR A 37 -2.65 -5.36 -11.51
C THR A 37 -1.43 -4.97 -10.70
N LEU A 38 -1.09 -5.81 -9.74
CA LEU A 38 0.03 -5.62 -8.84
C LEU A 38 0.69 -6.96 -8.60
N ASP A 39 1.96 -7.07 -9.02
CA ASP A 39 2.74 -8.31 -8.90
C ASP A 39 3.33 -8.46 -7.50
N LEU A 40 2.49 -8.87 -6.55
CA LEU A 40 2.91 -9.24 -5.20
C LEU A 40 2.79 -10.74 -4.96
N THR A 41 3.76 -11.30 -4.24
CA THR A 41 3.66 -12.69 -3.80
C THR A 41 2.64 -12.84 -2.67
N ARG A 42 2.03 -14.02 -2.55
CA ARG A 42 1.10 -14.33 -1.45
C ARG A 42 1.73 -14.09 -0.08
N ASN A 43 3.01 -14.42 0.09
CA ASN A 43 3.71 -14.23 1.36
C ASN A 43 3.93 -12.74 1.66
N GLN A 44 4.30 -11.92 0.68
CA GLN A 44 4.39 -10.46 0.87
C GLN A 44 3.06 -9.86 1.29
N VAL A 45 1.96 -10.26 0.65
CA VAL A 45 0.63 -9.81 1.06
C VAL A 45 0.34 -10.26 2.49
N ARG A 46 0.56 -11.54 2.85
CA ARG A 46 0.31 -12.07 4.20
C ARG A 46 1.09 -11.33 5.29
N LEU A 47 2.38 -11.09 5.04
CA LEU A 47 3.30 -10.43 5.96
C LEU A 47 3.18 -8.90 5.96
N ALA A 48 2.49 -8.31 4.97
CA ALA A 48 2.25 -6.88 4.91
C ALA A 48 1.53 -6.42 6.18
N PRO A 49 2.08 -5.41 6.90
CA PRO A 49 1.41 -4.84 8.03
C PRO A 49 0.15 -4.10 7.58
N GLU A 50 -0.83 -4.06 8.47
CA GLU A 50 -2.05 -3.33 8.22
C GLU A 50 -1.77 -1.82 8.25
N TYR A 51 -2.27 -1.10 7.24
CA TYR A 51 -2.25 0.34 7.23
C TYR A 51 -3.20 0.89 8.30
N LYS A 52 -2.66 1.69 9.22
CA LYS A 52 -3.41 2.44 10.21
C LYS A 52 -3.05 3.92 10.13
N ARG A 53 -4.07 4.77 10.16
CA ARG A 53 -3.87 6.22 10.14
C ARG A 53 -3.20 6.66 11.44
N GLY A 54 -2.07 7.35 11.33
CA GLY A 54 -1.30 7.85 12.49
C GLY A 54 -0.17 6.92 12.94
N GLU A 55 -0.04 5.73 12.34
CA GLU A 55 1.08 4.81 12.59
C GLU A 55 2.12 4.86 11.46
N PRO A 56 3.37 4.43 11.72
CA PRO A 56 4.36 4.22 10.67
C PRO A 56 3.84 3.29 9.57
N VAL A 57 3.90 3.78 8.33
CA VAL A 57 3.40 3.05 7.15
C VAL A 57 4.54 2.29 6.49
N VAL A 58 4.41 0.97 6.40
CA VAL A 58 5.30 0.15 5.59
C VAL A 58 4.68 -0.01 4.21
N VAL A 59 5.40 0.43 3.19
CA VAL A 59 4.95 0.38 1.79
C VAL A 59 5.45 -0.90 1.15
N VAL A 60 4.53 -1.74 0.68
CA VAL A 60 4.84 -3.01 0.03
C VAL A 60 5.01 -2.82 -1.48
N GLY A 61 6.18 -3.15 -2.02
CA GLY A 61 6.50 -3.03 -3.45
C GLY A 61 6.96 -4.36 -4.07
N ALA A 62 6.59 -4.58 -5.33
CA ALA A 62 7.21 -5.60 -6.17
C ALA A 62 8.68 -5.20 -6.40
N ALA A 63 9.60 -6.05 -5.94
CA ALA A 63 11.05 -5.84 -5.88
C ALA A 63 11.55 -4.86 -4.80
N GLY A 64 11.82 -5.43 -3.61
CA GLY A 64 13.10 -5.20 -2.92
C GLY A 64 13.34 -3.85 -2.23
N ALA A 65 12.35 -2.97 -2.11
CA ALA A 65 12.53 -1.73 -1.37
C ALA A 65 11.47 -1.63 -0.27
N GLU A 66 11.74 -2.29 0.86
CA GLU A 66 11.20 -1.89 2.16
C GLU A 66 11.72 -0.49 2.44
N ARG A 67 11.09 0.52 1.84
CA ARG A 67 11.29 1.91 2.23
C ARG A 67 10.45 2.09 3.47
N THR A 68 11.05 1.83 4.63
CA THR A 68 10.54 2.33 5.90
C THR A 68 10.55 3.84 5.79
N MET A 69 9.42 4.43 5.38
CA MET A 69 9.24 5.87 5.46
C MET A 69 9.02 6.15 6.94
N PRO A 70 9.96 6.84 7.63
CA PRO A 70 9.70 7.23 9.00
C PRO A 70 8.47 8.14 8.98
N SER A 71 7.41 7.69 9.63
CA SER A 71 6.37 8.59 10.10
C SER A 71 7.05 9.53 11.09
N SER A 72 6.98 10.83 10.83
CA SER A 72 7.59 11.95 11.59
C SER A 72 8.89 12.55 11.01
N GLU A 73 8.76 13.25 9.88
CA GLU A 73 9.46 14.52 9.65
C GLU A 73 8.50 15.35 8.77
N VAL A 74 7.55 16.08 9.35
CA VAL A 74 7.80 17.36 10.00
C VAL A 74 6.98 17.50 11.27
N ALA A 75 7.70 17.55 12.39
CA ALA A 75 7.23 18.24 13.58
C ALA A 75 6.90 19.69 13.20
N ALA A 76 5.75 20.18 13.64
CA ALA A 76 5.67 21.60 13.97
C ALA A 76 6.54 21.81 15.22
N PRO A 77 7.43 22.81 15.21
CA PRO A 77 7.65 23.60 16.40
C PRO A 77 7.16 25.03 16.15
N GLU A 78 6.35 25.51 17.07
CA GLU A 78 6.12 26.94 17.29
C GLU A 78 7.47 27.68 17.44
N ARG A 79 7.63 28.78 16.72
CA ARG A 79 8.20 30.07 17.15
C ARG A 79 7.90 31.14 16.11
#